data_AF-A0A2V9C973-F1
#
_entry.id   AF-A0A2V9C973-F1
#
_cell.length_a   1.000
_cell.length_b   1.000
_cell.length_c   1.000
_cell.angle_alpha   90.00
_cell.angle_beta   90.00
_cell.angle_gamma   90.00
#
_symmetry.space_group_name_H-M   'P 1'
#
loop_
_entity.id
_entity.type
_entity.pdbx_description
1 polymer ?
#
loop_
_entity_poly.entity_id
_entity_poly.type
_entity_poly.pdbx_seq_one_letter_code
_entity_poly.pdbx_strand_id
1 'polypeptide(L)'
;MAQIFHRSTNLISRFSVFSFFFIMGFAVLAVLAAARSPYLTRQNITREQPVQFSHKHHVGDDGIDCRYCHTSVETSAFAGIPPTKTCMNCHSVLFNNAGYLEPVRESYRDDKSIRWVKIHRLADFVYFDHSIHVNKGVGCSTCHGHV
;
A
#
# COMPACT_ATOMS: atom_id res chain seq x y z
N MET A 1 65.80 22.51 4.77
CA MET A 1 64.78 21.54 5.23
C MET A 1 64.65 20.44 4.18
N ALA A 2 64.76 19.17 4.56
CA ALA A 2 64.65 18.06 3.61
C ALA A 2 63.19 17.89 3.16
N GLN A 3 62.97 17.62 1.88
CA GLN A 3 61.64 17.36 1.35
C GLN A 3 61.16 15.98 1.82
N ILE A 4 60.19 15.96 2.74
CA ILE A 4 59.70 14.72 3.38
C ILE A 4 58.70 13.97 2.47
N PHE A 5 57.92 14.69 1.66
CA PHE A 5 56.90 14.10 0.78
C PHE A 5 57.22 14.29 -0.70
N HIS A 6 56.97 13.25 -1.51
CA HIS A 6 57.14 13.32 -2.96
C HIS A 6 56.06 14.21 -3.61
N ARG A 7 56.35 14.84 -4.76
CA ARG A 7 55.39 15.76 -5.44
C ARG A 7 54.06 15.10 -5.79
N SER A 8 54.06 13.78 -6.01
CA SER A 8 52.83 12.99 -6.23
C SER A 8 51.86 12.99 -5.05
N THR A 9 52.35 13.24 -3.82
CA THR A 9 51.51 13.27 -2.61
C THR A 9 50.45 14.36 -2.68
N ASN A 10 50.69 15.47 -3.39
CA ASN A 10 49.67 16.51 -3.61
C ASN A 10 48.50 16.00 -4.46
N LEU A 11 48.78 15.22 -5.51
CA LEU A 11 47.74 14.62 -6.35
C LEU A 11 46.96 13.56 -5.57
N ILE A 12 47.68 12.69 -4.85
CA ILE A 12 47.09 11.62 -4.05
C ILE A 12 46.18 12.20 -2.96
N SER A 13 46.63 13.23 -2.23
CA SER A 13 45.85 13.86 -1.17
C SER A 13 44.58 14.54 -1.71
N ARG A 14 44.66 15.26 -2.83
CA ARG A 14 43.47 15.86 -3.44
C ARG A 14 42.50 14.78 -3.91
N PHE A 15 42.99 13.77 -4.63
CA PHE A 15 42.16 12.69 -5.14
C PHE A 15 41.51 11.87 -4.03
N SER A 16 42.22 11.58 -2.94
CA SER A 16 41.67 10.82 -1.82
C SER A 16 40.55 11.60 -1.10
N VAL A 17 40.74 12.91 -0.90
CA VAL A 17 39.71 13.77 -0.29
C VAL A 17 38.46 13.85 -1.18
N PHE A 18 38.63 14.13 -2.47
CA PHE A 18 37.48 14.19 -3.38
C PHE A 18 36.78 12.83 -3.53
N SER A 19 37.55 11.74 -3.62
CA SER A 19 36.99 10.39 -3.72
C SER A 19 36.21 10.01 -2.47
N PHE A 20 36.71 10.37 -1.28
CA PHE A 20 36.01 10.12 -0.03
C PHE A 20 34.64 10.78 -0.01
N PHE A 21 34.57 12.09 -0.30
CA PHE A 21 33.29 12.81 -0.33
C PHE A 21 32.36 12.31 -1.45
N PHE A 22 32.92 11.95 -2.60
CA PHE A 22 32.13 11.39 -3.70
C PHE A 22 31.51 10.04 -3.34
N ILE A 23 32.32 9.11 -2.79
CA ILE A 23 31.84 7.79 -2.36
C ILE A 23 30.81 7.93 -1.24
N MET A 24 31.06 8.81 -0.26
CA MET A 24 30.11 9.06 0.82
C MET A 24 28.79 9.64 0.29
N GLY A 25 28.84 10.63 -0.60
CA GLY A 25 27.66 11.20 -1.24
C GLY A 25 26.88 10.16 -2.05
N PHE A 26 27.58 9.34 -2.83
CA PHE A 26 26.98 8.24 -3.59
C PHE A 26 26.32 7.21 -2.66
N ALA A 27 26.98 6.82 -1.57
CA ALA A 27 26.43 5.87 -0.61
C ALA A 27 25.14 6.39 0.04
N VAL A 28 25.12 7.67 0.45
CA VAL A 28 23.91 8.31 0.99
C VAL A 28 22.79 8.30 -0.05
N LEU A 29 23.07 8.69 -1.30
CA LEU A 29 22.08 8.68 -2.38
C LEU A 29 21.54 7.28 -2.66
N ALA A 30 22.41 6.26 -2.68
CA ALA A 30 22.02 4.88 -2.88
C ALA A 30 21.10 4.37 -1.76
N VAL A 31 21.42 4.69 -0.50
CA VAL A 31 20.58 4.33 0.65
C VAL A 31 19.21 5.03 0.57
N LEU A 32 19.17 6.32 0.26
CA LEU A 32 17.92 7.06 0.13
C LEU A 32 17.07 6.56 -1.04
N ALA A 33 17.71 6.22 -2.17
CA ALA A 33 17.04 5.65 -3.33
C ALA A 33 16.43 4.28 -2.99
N ALA A 34 17.18 3.41 -2.30
CA ALA A 34 16.68 2.13 -1.83
C ALA A 34 15.52 2.29 -0.83
N ALA A 35 15.65 3.21 0.13
CA ALA A 35 14.63 3.48 1.16
C ALA A 35 13.32 4.02 0.59
N ARG A 36 13.39 4.83 -0.49
CA ARG A 36 12.21 5.36 -1.19
C ARG A 36 11.69 4.46 -2.30
N SER A 37 12.37 3.34 -2.58
CA SER A 37 11.94 2.42 -3.62
C SER A 37 10.72 1.61 -3.19
N PRO A 38 9.87 1.17 -4.15
CA PRO A 38 8.78 0.23 -3.91
C PRO A 38 9.20 -1.11 -3.30
N TYR A 39 10.49 -1.45 -3.33
CA TYR A 39 11.00 -2.76 -2.95
C TYR A 39 10.70 -3.13 -1.50
N LEU A 40 10.92 -2.18 -0.56
CA LEU A 40 10.72 -2.41 0.86
C LEU A 40 9.24 -2.45 1.25
N THR A 41 8.43 -1.55 0.66
CA THR A 41 7.00 -1.43 0.94
C THR A 41 6.15 -2.41 0.13
N ARG A 42 6.76 -3.11 -0.84
CA ARG A 42 6.10 -4.03 -1.76
C ARG A 42 4.93 -3.37 -2.51
N GLN A 43 5.07 -2.09 -2.80
CA GLN A 43 4.11 -1.34 -3.63
C GLN A 43 4.01 -2.01 -5.01
N ASN A 44 2.81 -1.99 -5.58
CA ASN A 44 2.47 -2.61 -6.87
C ASN A 44 2.59 -4.15 -6.93
N ILE A 45 2.78 -4.82 -5.79
CA ILE A 45 2.72 -6.28 -5.72
C ILE A 45 1.31 -6.70 -5.34
N THR A 46 0.64 -7.42 -6.24
CA THR A 46 -0.67 -8.01 -5.98
C THR A 46 -0.56 -9.16 -4.99
N ARG A 47 -1.61 -9.33 -4.18
CA ARG A 47 -1.72 -10.43 -3.21
C ARG A 47 -2.95 -11.25 -3.55
N GLU A 48 -2.79 -12.56 -3.57
CA GLU A 48 -3.92 -13.46 -3.68
C GLU A 48 -4.87 -13.25 -2.51
N GLN A 49 -6.16 -13.11 -2.83
CA GLN A 49 -7.23 -12.94 -1.88
C GLN A 49 -8.06 -14.23 -1.82
N PRO A 50 -8.75 -14.51 -0.70
CA PRO A 50 -9.63 -15.68 -0.60
C PRO A 50 -10.76 -15.68 -1.64
N VAL A 51 -11.18 -14.48 -2.06
CA VAL A 51 -12.17 -14.24 -3.10
C VAL A 51 -11.56 -13.28 -4.11
N GLN A 52 -11.71 -13.57 -5.40
CA GLN A 52 -11.20 -12.73 -6.49
C GLN A 52 -12.08 -11.48 -6.70
N PHE A 53 -12.12 -10.61 -5.69
CA PHE A 53 -12.89 -9.38 -5.73
C PHE A 53 -12.26 -8.36 -6.71
N SER A 54 -13.11 -7.76 -7.55
CA SER A 54 -12.70 -6.75 -8.54
C SER A 54 -13.30 -5.40 -8.20
N HIS A 55 -12.48 -4.44 -7.74
CA HIS A 55 -12.93 -3.05 -7.55
C HIS A 55 -13.33 -2.42 -8.90
N LYS A 56 -12.58 -2.70 -9.98
CA LYS A 56 -12.92 -2.23 -11.33
C LYS A 56 -14.35 -2.58 -11.73
N HIS A 57 -14.80 -3.82 -11.46
CA HIS A 57 -16.15 -4.22 -11.85
C HIS A 57 -17.21 -3.46 -11.06
N HIS A 58 -17.11 -3.47 -9.73
CA HIS A 58 -18.11 -2.87 -8.86
C HIS A 58 -18.13 -1.33 -8.91
N VAL A 59 -16.97 -0.69 -8.96
CA VAL A 59 -16.85 0.78 -8.93
C VAL A 59 -16.82 1.36 -10.35
N GLY A 60 -16.03 0.75 -11.24
CA GLY A 60 -15.82 1.25 -12.60
C GLY A 60 -16.97 0.92 -13.55
N ASP A 61 -17.38 -0.35 -13.60
CA ASP A 61 -18.42 -0.80 -14.54
C ASP A 61 -19.83 -0.52 -13.98
N ASP A 62 -20.08 -0.85 -12.71
CA ASP A 62 -21.41 -0.73 -12.08
C ASP A 62 -21.67 0.61 -11.38
N GLY A 63 -20.62 1.43 -11.15
CA GLY A 63 -20.75 2.76 -10.54
C GLY A 63 -21.07 2.77 -9.05
N ILE A 64 -20.77 1.70 -8.31
CA ILE A 64 -21.03 1.62 -6.87
C ILE A 64 -20.06 2.55 -6.12
N ASP A 65 -20.62 3.44 -5.30
CA ASP A 65 -19.85 4.36 -4.45
C ASP A 65 -19.02 3.58 -3.40
N CYS A 66 -17.79 4.03 -3.16
CA CYS A 66 -16.86 3.41 -2.21
C CYS A 66 -17.46 3.18 -0.81
N ARG A 67 -18.32 4.10 -0.35
CA ARG A 67 -18.92 4.10 0.99
C ARG A 67 -20.02 3.07 1.15
N TYR A 68 -20.54 2.51 0.06
CA TYR A 68 -21.49 1.41 0.13
C TYR A 68 -20.87 0.18 0.84
N CYS A 69 -19.60 -0.08 0.56
CA CYS A 69 -18.85 -1.17 1.19
C CYS A 69 -18.02 -0.68 2.39
N HIS A 70 -17.40 0.50 2.30
CA HIS A 70 -16.54 1.07 3.34
C HIS A 70 -17.29 2.09 4.19
N THR A 71 -18.33 1.63 4.86
CA THR A 71 -19.36 2.47 5.47
C THR A 71 -18.86 3.36 6.61
N SER A 72 -17.78 2.99 7.30
CA SER A 72 -17.25 3.75 8.43
C SER A 72 -16.17 4.76 8.05
N VAL A 73 -15.83 4.89 6.76
CA VAL A 73 -14.72 5.74 6.30
C VAL A 73 -14.89 7.22 6.64
N GLU A 74 -16.13 7.73 6.70
CA GLU A 74 -16.42 9.14 6.99
C GLU A 74 -16.48 9.46 8.49
N THR A 75 -16.63 8.44 9.35
CA THR A 75 -16.98 8.61 10.77
C THR A 75 -16.02 7.93 11.75
N SER A 76 -15.15 7.04 11.27
CA SER A 76 -14.24 6.27 12.09
C SER A 76 -12.80 6.33 11.58
N ALA A 77 -11.87 6.05 12.49
CA ALA A 77 -10.46 5.93 12.16
C ALA A 77 -10.18 4.78 11.17
N PHE A 78 -11.04 3.76 11.15
CA PHE A 78 -10.93 2.60 10.29
C PHE A 78 -12.08 2.58 9.27
N ALA A 79 -11.74 2.53 7.97
CA ALA A 79 -12.72 2.47 6.88
C ALA A 79 -13.58 1.20 6.85
N GLY A 80 -13.17 0.15 7.55
CA GLY A 80 -13.86 -1.13 7.54
C GLY A 80 -13.56 -1.97 6.30
N ILE A 81 -13.68 -3.29 6.43
CA ILE A 81 -13.90 -4.19 5.29
C ILE A 81 -15.36 -4.63 5.41
N PRO A 82 -16.14 -4.65 4.31
CA PRO A 82 -17.56 -4.98 4.39
C PRO A 82 -17.76 -6.39 4.98
N PRO A 83 -18.79 -6.60 5.81
CA PRO A 83 -19.19 -7.94 6.22
C PRO A 83 -19.72 -8.72 5.00
N THR A 84 -19.72 -10.05 5.10
CA THR A 84 -20.22 -10.94 4.04
C THR A 84 -21.66 -10.61 3.62
N LYS A 85 -22.47 -10.08 4.55
CA LYS A 85 -23.84 -9.63 4.26
C LYS A 85 -23.91 -8.56 3.16
N THR A 86 -22.96 -7.63 3.10
CA THR A 86 -22.93 -6.60 2.05
C THR A 86 -22.82 -7.23 0.66
N CYS A 87 -21.98 -8.27 0.52
CA CYS A 87 -21.87 -9.04 -0.73
C CYS A 87 -23.19 -9.75 -1.06
N MET A 88 -23.84 -10.32 -0.05
CA MET A 88 -25.07 -11.11 -0.22
C MET A 88 -26.32 -10.26 -0.51
N ASN A 89 -26.30 -8.95 -0.29
CA ASN A 89 -27.36 -8.05 -0.72
C ASN A 89 -27.66 -8.19 -2.23
N CYS A 90 -26.63 -8.45 -3.03
CA CYS A 90 -26.75 -8.68 -4.47
C CYS A 90 -26.50 -10.15 -4.84
N HIS A 91 -25.47 -10.77 -4.27
CA HIS A 91 -25.04 -12.11 -4.67
C HIS A 91 -25.90 -13.27 -4.14
N SER A 92 -26.95 -12.98 -3.38
CA SER A 92 -28.04 -13.95 -3.14
C SER A 92 -28.85 -14.26 -4.40
N VAL A 93 -28.89 -13.31 -5.36
CA VAL A 93 -29.62 -13.42 -6.62
C VAL A 93 -28.67 -13.39 -7.82
N LEU A 94 -27.72 -12.46 -7.83
CA LEU A 94 -26.78 -12.26 -8.94
C LEU A 94 -25.55 -13.16 -8.81
N PHE A 95 -25.25 -13.93 -9.86
CA PHE A 95 -24.12 -14.87 -9.88
C PHE A 95 -24.12 -15.84 -8.69
N ASN A 96 -25.29 -16.12 -8.12
CA ASN A 96 -25.43 -16.92 -6.91
C ASN A 96 -24.93 -18.36 -7.03
N ASN A 97 -24.75 -18.88 -8.26
CA ASN A 97 -24.18 -20.20 -8.54
C ASN A 97 -22.74 -20.16 -9.12
N ALA A 98 -22.12 -18.98 -9.19
CA ALA A 98 -20.74 -18.88 -9.70
C ALA A 98 -19.77 -19.56 -8.73
N GLY A 99 -18.92 -20.45 -9.25
CA GLY A 99 -18.00 -21.25 -8.42
C GLY A 99 -17.03 -20.42 -7.58
N TYR A 100 -16.50 -19.33 -8.15
CA TYR A 100 -15.55 -18.44 -7.45
C TYR A 100 -16.17 -17.64 -6.30
N LEU A 101 -17.51 -17.57 -6.19
CA LEU A 101 -18.21 -16.96 -5.07
C LEU A 101 -18.54 -17.95 -3.94
N GLU A 102 -18.12 -19.22 -4.05
CA GLU A 102 -18.35 -20.19 -2.98
C GLU A 102 -17.81 -19.74 -1.62
N PRO A 103 -16.63 -19.12 -1.50
CA PRO A 103 -16.16 -18.67 -0.18
C PRO A 103 -17.06 -17.58 0.44
N VAL A 104 -17.76 -16.78 -0.38
CA VAL A 104 -18.73 -15.78 0.11
C VAL A 104 -20.00 -16.48 0.62
N ARG A 105 -20.49 -17.49 -0.13
CA ARG A 105 -21.67 -18.26 0.26
C ARG A 105 -21.42 -19.12 1.50
N GLU A 106 -20.27 -19.79 1.57
CA GLU A 106 -19.81 -20.53 2.75
C GLU A 106 -19.72 -19.60 3.96
N SER A 107 -19.08 -18.43 3.80
CA SER A 107 -18.99 -17.44 4.86
C SER A 107 -20.36 -16.99 5.39
N TYR A 108 -21.35 -16.84 4.49
CA TYR A 108 -22.70 -16.45 4.85
C TYR A 108 -23.50 -17.58 5.52
N ARG A 109 -23.37 -18.82 5.01
CA ARG A 109 -24.06 -20.01 5.52
C ARG A 109 -23.55 -20.43 6.90
N ASP A 110 -22.24 -20.37 7.09
CA ASP A 110 -21.56 -20.91 8.26
C ASP A 110 -21.25 -19.83 9.32
N ASP A 111 -21.63 -18.58 9.07
CA ASP A 111 -21.37 -17.39 9.91
C ASP A 111 -19.87 -17.20 10.24
N LYS A 112 -18.99 -17.59 9.31
CA LYS A 112 -17.54 -17.45 9.44
C LYS A 112 -17.05 -16.35 8.53
N SER A 113 -16.48 -15.30 9.10
CA SER A 113 -15.97 -14.16 8.31
C SER A 113 -14.85 -14.54 7.34
N ILE A 114 -14.90 -13.99 6.13
CA ILE A 114 -13.82 -14.12 5.12
C ILE A 114 -12.53 -13.53 5.69
N ARG A 115 -11.44 -14.30 5.62
CA ARG A 115 -10.11 -13.91 6.12
C ARG A 115 -9.33 -13.15 5.05
N TRP A 116 -9.71 -11.90 4.81
CA TRP A 116 -9.05 -11.03 3.84
C TRP A 116 -7.57 -10.78 4.15
N VAL A 117 -6.76 -10.71 3.10
CA VAL A 117 -5.35 -10.32 3.20
C VAL A 117 -5.25 -8.81 3.08
N LYS A 118 -5.06 -8.12 4.21
CA LYS A 118 -4.89 -6.67 4.27
C LYS A 118 -3.62 -6.24 3.52
N ILE A 119 -3.78 -5.38 2.50
CA ILE A 119 -2.66 -4.87 1.68
C ILE A 119 -2.07 -3.55 2.17
N HIS A 120 -2.88 -2.71 2.83
CA HIS A 120 -2.42 -1.46 3.42
C HIS A 120 -2.28 -1.63 4.92
N ARG A 121 -1.03 -1.73 5.37
CA ARG A 121 -0.70 -1.87 6.78
C ARG A 121 0.33 -0.81 7.16
N LEU A 122 -0.04 0.04 8.11
CA LEU A 122 0.89 0.92 8.80
C LEU A 122 1.52 0.17 9.98
N ALA A 123 2.62 0.68 10.49
CA ALA A 123 3.24 0.12 11.70
C ALA A 123 2.30 0.27 12.90
N ASP A 124 2.36 -0.68 13.82
CA ASP A 124 1.38 -0.77 14.93
C ASP A 124 1.49 0.41 15.92
N PHE A 125 2.60 1.16 15.90
CA PHE A 125 2.79 2.39 16.67
C PHE A 125 2.23 3.66 15.99
N VAL A 126 1.69 3.55 14.77
CA VAL A 126 1.09 4.66 14.04
C VAL A 126 -0.42 4.62 14.20
N TYR A 127 -0.98 5.71 14.74
CA TYR A 127 -2.42 5.95 14.70
C TYR A 127 -2.78 6.69 13.41
N PHE A 128 -3.76 6.16 12.67
CA PHE A 128 -4.28 6.76 11.44
C PHE A 128 -5.80 6.79 11.51
N ASP A 129 -6.39 7.93 11.17
CA ASP A 129 -7.84 8.14 11.20
C ASP A 129 -8.36 8.50 9.81
N HIS A 130 -9.19 7.66 9.18
CA HIS A 130 -9.76 7.95 7.85
C HIS A 130 -10.73 9.13 7.87
N SER A 131 -11.55 9.27 8.90
CA SER A 131 -12.65 10.23 8.96
C SER A 131 -12.16 11.67 8.78
N ILE A 132 -11.06 12.04 9.44
CA ILE A 132 -10.52 13.41 9.33
C ILE A 132 -10.04 13.73 7.91
N HIS A 133 -9.48 12.76 7.18
CA HIS A 133 -8.99 13.00 5.83
C HIS A 133 -10.15 13.22 4.87
N VAL A 134 -11.16 12.36 4.92
CA VAL A 134 -12.36 12.48 4.07
C VAL A 134 -13.12 13.77 4.38
N ASN A 135 -13.33 14.07 5.67
CA ASN A 135 -14.02 15.28 6.11
C ASN A 135 -13.25 16.58 5.81
N LYS A 136 -11.96 16.49 5.48
CA LYS A 136 -11.13 17.61 5.01
C LYS A 136 -10.92 17.62 3.49
N GLY A 137 -11.65 16.78 2.75
CA GLY A 137 -11.65 16.79 1.29
C GLY A 137 -10.48 16.05 0.66
N VAL A 138 -9.77 15.20 1.40
CA VAL A 138 -8.75 14.31 0.82
C VAL A 138 -9.47 13.12 0.17
N GLY A 139 -9.38 13.05 -1.16
CA GLY A 139 -10.02 11.98 -1.93
C GLY A 139 -9.32 10.62 -1.78
N CYS A 140 -10.08 9.53 -1.89
CA CYS A 140 -9.54 8.17 -1.71
C CYS A 140 -8.37 7.87 -2.66
N SER A 141 -8.45 8.33 -3.91
CA SER A 141 -7.47 8.03 -4.95
C SER A 141 -6.11 8.68 -4.73
N THR A 142 -6.01 9.74 -3.93
CA THR A 142 -4.72 10.36 -3.62
C THR A 142 -3.86 9.48 -2.72
N CYS A 143 -4.49 8.57 -1.96
CA CYS A 143 -3.81 7.64 -1.05
C CYS A 143 -3.84 6.19 -1.55
N HIS A 144 -4.95 5.75 -2.15
CA HIS A 144 -5.16 4.37 -2.58
C HIS A 144 -4.91 4.13 -4.08
N GLY A 145 -4.68 5.19 -4.86
CA GLY A 145 -4.59 5.11 -6.31
C GLY A 145 -5.96 4.91 -6.97
N HIS A 146 -5.95 4.55 -8.25
CA HIS A 146 -7.18 4.24 -8.98
C HIS A 146 -7.56 2.78 -8.69
N VAL A 147 -8.40 2.61 -7.67
CA VAL A 147 -8.94 1.31 -7.22
C VAL A 147 -10.07 0.85 -8.13
#